data_AF-A0A353U210-F1
#
_entry.id   AF-A0A353U210-F1
#
_cell.length_a   1.000
_cell.length_b   1.000
_cell.length_c   1.000
_cell.angle_alpha   90.00
_cell.angle_beta   90.00
_cell.angle_gamma   90.00
#
_symmetry.space_group_name_H-M   'P 1'
#
loop_
_entity.id
_entity.type
_entity.pdbx_description
1 polymer ?
#
loop_
_entity_poly.entity_id
_entity_poly.type
_entity_poly.pdbx_seq_one_letter_code
_entity_poly.pdbx_strand_id
1 'polypeptide(L)'
;NAIIGFTDVLNGIVNDSIQKDYLASIKKSGQNLLGLINDILDFSKIEAGKIVLRPRPINMRQVIVETQKMFLPSLQEKKLTFTASVNEEMPELIMLDDLQLRQILVNLIGNAVKFTEKGSIELYIEASPPIQDKTDLTIRVSDTGIGIKPESQKLIFEDFTQQEDQDNRRYGGTGLGLGIVKSIVSLMDGDINVESTPGKGSIFTVTLKNCQITNYLKEEKLKAEIQELDTIEIKKEKEITNAAYISNECLEDIQNLFSGPWEAFRLRPSFKDVPQISNALDHLAQKHDNHTLRQFAIEIKDSASTFDVENLHKTIAKMEQYLNLRS
;
A
#
# COMPACT_ATOMS: atom_id res chain seq x y z
N ASN A 1 -21.96 -3.81 3.08
CA ASN A 1 -21.41 -3.38 1.76
C ASN A 1 -22.46 -2.88 0.79
N ALA A 2 -23.53 -3.62 0.46
CA ALA A 2 -24.54 -3.19 -0.51
C ALA A 2 -25.20 -1.82 -0.21
N ILE A 3 -25.59 -1.56 1.06
CA ILE A 3 -26.23 -0.29 1.46
C ILE A 3 -25.32 0.92 1.19
N ILE A 4 -24.03 0.83 1.51
CA ILE A 4 -23.06 1.92 1.25
C ILE A 4 -22.88 2.11 -0.26
N GLY A 5 -22.72 1.02 -1.02
CA GLY A 5 -22.54 1.09 -2.48
C GLY A 5 -23.74 1.72 -3.19
N PHE A 6 -24.97 1.37 -2.83
CA PHE A 6 -26.16 2.01 -3.39
C PHE A 6 -26.29 3.48 -2.97
N THR A 7 -25.87 3.82 -1.76
CA THR A 7 -25.86 5.22 -1.30
C THR A 7 -24.88 6.07 -2.11
N ASP A 8 -23.71 5.54 -2.46
CA ASP A 8 -22.73 6.22 -3.31
C ASP A 8 -23.24 6.43 -4.75
N VAL A 9 -23.89 5.42 -5.32
CA VAL A 9 -24.54 5.52 -6.64
C VAL A 9 -25.63 6.59 -6.62
N LEU A 10 -26.52 6.58 -5.63
CA LEU A 10 -27.61 7.55 -5.51
C LEU A 10 -27.08 8.97 -5.28
N ASN A 11 -26.00 9.14 -4.52
CA ASN A 11 -25.41 10.45 -4.28
C ASN A 11 -24.83 11.10 -5.55
N GLY A 12 -24.43 10.30 -6.54
CA GLY A 12 -24.01 10.78 -7.86
C GLY A 12 -25.15 11.16 -8.81
N ILE A 13 -26.40 10.77 -8.49
CA ILE A 13 -27.58 10.97 -9.33
C ILE A 13 -28.50 12.06 -8.76
N VAL A 14 -28.60 12.15 -7.45
CA VAL A 14 -29.49 13.08 -6.76
C VAL A 14 -28.93 14.51 -6.78
N ASN A 15 -29.77 15.49 -7.12
CA ASN A 15 -29.40 16.92 -7.16
C ASN A 15 -30.01 17.74 -6.03
N ASP A 16 -31.04 17.22 -5.36
CA ASP A 16 -31.70 17.87 -4.25
C ASP A 16 -30.82 17.88 -2.99
N SER A 17 -30.67 19.05 -2.36
CA SER A 17 -29.77 19.23 -1.22
C SER A 17 -30.23 18.47 0.02
N ILE A 18 -31.55 18.44 0.29
CA ILE A 18 -32.12 17.75 1.44
C ILE A 18 -31.93 16.24 1.29
N GLN A 19 -32.14 15.70 0.09
CA GLN A 19 -31.90 14.29 -0.21
C GLN A 19 -30.42 13.92 -0.11
N LYS A 20 -29.50 14.81 -0.51
CA LYS A 20 -28.05 14.61 -0.29
C LYS A 20 -27.71 14.54 1.20
N ASP A 21 -28.33 15.38 2.03
CA ASP A 21 -28.12 15.34 3.49
C ASP A 21 -28.63 14.02 4.10
N TYR A 22 -29.76 13.50 3.61
CA TYR A 22 -30.24 12.18 3.99
C TYR A 22 -29.30 11.06 3.54
N LEU A 23 -28.81 11.08 2.29
CA LEU A 23 -27.85 10.10 1.79
C LEU A 23 -26.52 10.15 2.57
N ALA A 24 -26.04 11.34 2.90
CA ALA A 24 -24.85 11.51 3.75
C ALA A 24 -25.07 10.91 5.16
N SER A 25 -26.25 11.11 5.74
CA SER A 25 -26.62 10.54 7.04
C SER A 25 -26.71 9.02 7.00
N ILE A 26 -27.31 8.45 5.95
CA ILE A 26 -27.38 6.99 5.71
C ILE A 26 -25.98 6.42 5.53
N LYS A 27 -25.13 7.06 4.70
CA LYS A 27 -23.76 6.62 4.46
C LYS A 27 -22.95 6.61 5.76
N LYS A 28 -22.99 7.69 6.53
CA LYS A 28 -22.32 7.81 7.83
C LYS A 28 -22.78 6.72 8.79
N SER A 29 -24.09 6.49 8.87
CA SER A 29 -24.67 5.45 9.74
C SER A 29 -24.26 4.04 9.30
N GLY A 30 -24.25 3.78 7.99
CA GLY A 30 -23.82 2.50 7.41
C GLY A 30 -22.33 2.22 7.61
N GLN A 31 -21.48 3.23 7.46
CA GLN A 31 -20.05 3.14 7.75
C GLN A 31 -19.79 2.88 9.24
N ASN A 32 -20.49 3.59 10.12
CA ASN A 32 -20.42 3.35 11.56
C ASN A 32 -20.79 1.90 11.90
N LEU A 33 -21.94 1.41 11.41
CA LEU A 33 -22.39 0.04 11.66
C LEU A 33 -21.40 -1.00 11.11
N LEU A 34 -20.84 -0.78 9.92
CA LEU A 34 -19.83 -1.67 9.35
C LEU A 34 -18.56 -1.71 10.23
N GLY A 35 -18.14 -0.54 10.74
CA GLY A 35 -17.08 -0.44 11.73
C GLY A 35 -17.37 -1.28 12.96
N LEU A 36 -18.56 -1.15 13.55
CA LEU A 36 -18.95 -1.94 14.73
C LEU A 36 -18.97 -3.44 14.48
N ILE A 37 -19.45 -3.86 13.30
CA ILE A 37 -19.43 -5.28 12.91
C ILE A 37 -17.99 -5.78 12.81
N ASN A 38 -17.11 -5.00 12.19
CA ASN A 38 -15.69 -5.36 12.09
C ASN A 38 -15.03 -5.41 13.47
N ASP A 39 -15.31 -4.44 14.34
CA ASP A 39 -14.81 -4.42 15.72
C ASP A 39 -15.25 -5.67 16.49
N ILE A 40 -16.52 -6.08 16.38
CA ILE A 40 -17.03 -7.31 17.00
C ILE A 40 -16.36 -8.55 16.42
N LEU A 41 -16.16 -8.61 15.11
CA LEU A 41 -15.50 -9.75 14.45
C LEU A 41 -14.03 -9.84 14.84
N ASP A 42 -13.33 -8.71 14.91
CA ASP A 42 -11.93 -8.68 15.31
C ASP A 42 -11.78 -9.02 16.79
N PHE A 43 -12.64 -8.46 17.66
CA PHE A 43 -12.75 -8.87 19.06
C PHE A 43 -12.97 -10.39 19.19
N SER A 44 -13.91 -10.96 18.42
CA SER A 44 -14.19 -12.40 18.44
C SER A 44 -13.00 -13.24 17.98
N LYS A 45 -12.18 -12.76 17.04
CA LYS A 45 -10.96 -13.46 16.62
C LYS A 45 -9.87 -13.37 17.69
N ILE A 46 -9.75 -12.24 18.37
CA ILE A 46 -8.79 -12.00 19.45
C ILE A 46 -9.08 -12.94 20.61
N GLU A 47 -10.31 -12.94 21.14
CA GLU A 47 -10.75 -13.79 22.26
C GLU A 47 -10.60 -15.28 21.96
N ALA A 48 -10.82 -15.67 20.70
CA ALA A 48 -10.63 -17.06 20.28
C ALA A 48 -9.14 -17.45 20.05
N GLY A 49 -8.19 -16.53 20.26
CA GLY A 49 -6.76 -16.75 19.98
C GLY A 49 -6.48 -16.99 18.49
N LYS A 50 -7.36 -16.54 17.59
CA LYS A 50 -7.31 -16.82 16.14
C LYS A 50 -6.59 -15.74 15.35
N ILE A 51 -6.18 -14.63 15.97
CA ILE A 51 -5.33 -13.65 15.31
C ILE A 51 -3.91 -14.19 15.26
N VAL A 52 -3.43 -14.40 14.04
CA VAL A 52 -2.03 -14.70 13.74
C VAL A 52 -1.38 -13.42 13.27
N LEU A 53 -0.41 -12.90 14.03
CA LEU A 53 0.39 -11.76 13.62
C LEU A 53 1.14 -12.09 12.33
N ARG A 54 1.16 -11.13 11.40
CA ARG A 54 1.89 -11.22 10.13
C ARG A 54 2.89 -10.06 10.02
N PRO A 55 4.02 -10.12 10.74
CA PRO A 55 5.03 -9.08 10.67
C PRO A 55 5.56 -8.92 9.25
N ARG A 56 5.66 -7.68 8.79
CA ARG A 56 6.28 -7.32 7.51
C ARG A 56 7.17 -6.09 7.70
N PRO A 57 8.14 -5.84 6.80
CA PRO A 57 8.88 -4.59 6.83
C PRO A 57 7.92 -3.41 6.65
N ILE A 58 7.86 -2.52 7.64
CA ILE A 58 7.05 -1.29 7.57
C ILE A 58 7.91 -0.06 7.78
N ASN A 59 7.58 1.01 7.06
CA ASN A 59 8.14 2.33 7.31
C ASN A 59 7.19 3.12 8.23
N MET A 60 7.62 3.39 9.46
CA MET A 60 6.77 4.04 10.47
C MET A 60 6.27 5.42 10.00
N ARG A 61 7.10 6.20 9.31
CA ARG A 61 6.74 7.53 8.81
C ARG A 61 5.62 7.43 7.78
N GLN A 62 5.65 6.42 6.90
CA GLN A 62 4.58 6.19 5.93
C GLN A 62 3.27 5.80 6.60
N VAL A 63 3.31 4.91 7.60
CA VAL A 63 2.13 4.50 8.37
C VAL A 63 1.47 5.70 9.02
N ILE A 64 2.26 6.59 9.64
CA ILE A 64 1.77 7.84 10.25
C ILE A 64 1.06 8.72 9.21
N VAL A 65 1.69 8.98 8.07
CA VAL A 65 1.14 9.85 7.02
C VAL A 65 -0.18 9.31 6.49
N GLU A 66 -0.27 7.99 6.27
CA GLU A 66 -1.47 7.36 5.76
C GLU A 66 -2.60 7.36 6.80
N THR A 67 -2.30 7.09 8.06
CA THR A 67 -3.29 7.17 9.14
C THR A 67 -3.79 8.60 9.33
N GLN A 68 -2.90 9.61 9.28
CA GLN A 68 -3.27 11.02 9.38
C GLN A 68 -4.28 11.43 8.30
N LYS A 69 -4.10 10.97 7.05
CA LYS A 69 -5.02 11.27 5.94
C LYS A 69 -6.45 10.82 6.22
N MET A 70 -6.64 9.73 6.98
CA MET A 70 -7.97 9.21 7.33
C MET A 70 -8.76 10.19 8.23
N PHE A 71 -8.06 10.93 9.10
CA PHE A 71 -8.68 11.84 10.05
C PHE A 71 -8.73 13.30 9.58
N LEU A 72 -8.08 13.63 8.46
CA LEU A 72 -7.98 14.99 7.95
C LEU A 72 -9.36 15.70 7.82
N PRO A 73 -10.43 15.06 7.29
CA PRO A 73 -11.74 15.69 7.21
C PRO A 73 -12.30 16.06 8.60
N SER A 74 -12.22 15.14 9.57
CA SER A 74 -12.73 15.36 10.92
C SER A 74 -11.91 16.41 11.70
N LEU A 75 -10.58 16.41 11.52
CA LEU A 75 -9.69 17.42 12.09
C LEU A 75 -10.00 18.81 11.55
N GLN A 76 -10.25 18.93 10.24
CA GLN A 76 -10.63 20.19 9.58
C GLN A 76 -12.02 20.67 10.01
N GLU A 77 -13.00 19.78 10.07
CA GLU A 77 -14.37 20.08 10.52
C GLU A 77 -14.36 20.67 11.94
N LYS A 78 -13.59 20.06 12.86
CA LYS A 78 -13.45 20.52 14.24
C LYS A 78 -12.41 21.63 14.44
N LYS A 79 -11.64 21.97 13.40
CA LYS A 79 -10.50 22.92 13.47
C LYS A 79 -9.48 22.56 14.56
N LEU A 80 -9.17 21.27 14.69
CA LEU A 80 -8.17 20.77 15.63
C LEU A 80 -6.78 20.84 15.02
N THR A 81 -5.79 21.24 15.82
CA THR A 81 -4.38 21.13 15.43
C THR A 81 -3.96 19.67 15.58
N PHE A 82 -3.32 19.10 14.56
CA PHE A 82 -2.78 17.74 14.63
C PHE A 82 -1.29 17.77 14.28
N THR A 83 -0.45 17.29 15.19
CA THR A 83 0.98 17.09 14.97
C THR A 83 1.32 15.61 14.99
N ALA A 84 2.18 15.17 14.08
CA ALA A 84 2.69 13.81 14.09
C ALA A 84 4.19 13.82 13.81
N SER A 85 4.96 13.13 14.65
CA SER A 85 6.41 13.07 14.52
C SER A 85 6.97 11.76 15.06
N VAL A 86 8.20 11.47 14.65
CA VAL A 86 9.02 10.39 15.19
C VAL A 86 10.38 10.94 15.58
N ASN A 87 11.06 10.28 16.51
CA ASN A 87 12.42 10.68 16.88
C ASN A 87 13.45 10.41 15.77
N GLU A 88 14.66 10.95 15.96
CA GLU A 88 15.75 10.83 14.98
C GLU A 88 16.28 9.39 14.90
N GLU A 89 16.20 8.65 16.00
CA GLU A 89 16.64 7.27 16.13
C GLU A 89 15.68 6.26 15.47
N MET A 90 14.53 6.71 14.97
CA MET A 90 13.55 5.87 14.30
C MET A 90 14.17 5.15 13.09
N PRO A 91 14.25 3.80 13.11
CA PRO A 91 14.77 3.02 11.99
C PRO A 91 13.94 3.22 10.71
N GLU A 92 14.57 3.02 9.55
CA GLU A 92 13.89 3.14 8.26
C GLU A 92 12.78 2.10 8.10
N LEU A 93 13.04 0.86 8.55
CA LEU A 93 12.07 -0.23 8.54
C LEU A 93 12.11 -1.05 9.82
N ILE A 94 10.92 -1.43 10.27
CA ILE A 94 10.71 -2.30 11.43
C ILE A 94 9.76 -3.42 11.01
N MET A 95 10.01 -4.65 11.48
CA MET A 95 9.12 -5.78 11.28
C MET A 95 7.96 -5.70 12.27
N LEU A 96 6.80 -5.27 11.79
CA LEU A 96 5.56 -5.23 12.56
C LEU A 96 4.38 -5.66 11.70
N ASP A 97 3.28 -6.05 12.35
CA ASP A 97 2.02 -6.27 11.65
C ASP A 97 1.37 -4.91 11.37
N ASP A 98 1.45 -4.47 10.11
CA ASP A 98 0.93 -3.17 9.66
C ASP A 98 -0.57 -3.00 9.91
N LEU A 99 -1.35 -4.07 9.74
CA LEU A 99 -2.80 -4.00 9.91
C LEU A 99 -3.13 -3.74 11.39
N GLN A 100 -2.47 -4.47 12.28
CA GLN A 100 -2.67 -4.34 13.72
C GLN A 100 -2.16 -3.00 14.25
N LEU A 101 -1.00 -2.54 13.79
CA LEU A 101 -0.48 -1.23 14.14
C LEU A 101 -1.43 -0.10 13.71
N ARG A 102 -1.98 -0.16 12.50
CA ARG A 102 -2.97 0.82 12.04
C ARG A 102 -4.24 0.77 12.87
N GLN A 103 -4.72 -0.41 13.25
CA GLN A 103 -5.88 -0.54 14.12
C GLN A 103 -5.63 0.11 15.49
N ILE A 104 -4.42 -0.03 16.06
CA ILE A 104 -4.03 0.68 17.27
C ILE A 104 -4.13 2.20 17.05
N LEU A 105 -3.46 2.73 16.02
CA LEU A 105 -3.41 4.16 15.76
C LEU A 105 -4.79 4.76 15.46
N VAL A 106 -5.62 4.08 14.66
CA VAL A 106 -6.96 4.53 14.30
C VAL A 106 -7.86 4.61 15.53
N ASN A 107 -7.79 3.65 16.45
CA ASN A 107 -8.58 3.70 17.67
C ASN A 107 -8.13 4.83 18.61
N LEU A 108 -6.82 4.99 18.81
CA LEU A 108 -6.30 6.03 19.70
C LEU A 108 -6.55 7.44 19.13
N ILE A 109 -6.23 7.68 17.86
CA ILE A 109 -6.46 8.97 17.21
C ILE A 109 -7.96 9.24 17.07
N GLY A 110 -8.76 8.22 16.75
CA GLY A 110 -10.21 8.32 16.68
C GLY A 110 -10.82 8.78 18.00
N ASN A 111 -10.36 8.22 19.13
CA ASN A 111 -10.75 8.67 20.46
C ASN A 111 -10.31 10.12 20.73
N ALA A 112 -9.06 10.47 20.43
CA ALA A 112 -8.55 11.83 20.59
C ALA A 112 -9.40 12.86 19.81
N VAL A 113 -9.70 12.58 18.53
CA VAL A 113 -10.55 13.42 17.68
C VAL A 113 -11.97 13.50 18.21
N LYS A 114 -12.52 12.38 18.70
CA LYS A 114 -13.88 12.31 19.23
C LYS A 114 -14.06 13.19 20.47
N PHE A 115 -13.15 13.08 21.43
CA PHE A 115 -13.24 13.71 22.76
C PHE A 115 -12.59 15.09 22.87
N THR A 116 -11.92 15.55 21.79
CA THR A 116 -11.42 16.93 21.69
C THR A 116 -12.38 17.77 20.85
N GLU A 117 -12.96 18.81 21.45
CA GLU A 117 -13.80 19.77 20.72
C GLU A 117 -12.98 20.93 20.15
N LYS A 118 -11.96 21.37 20.89
CA LYS A 118 -11.04 22.45 20.53
C LYS A 118 -9.65 22.14 21.10
N GLY A 119 -8.61 22.60 20.41
CA GLY A 119 -7.23 22.45 20.86
C GLY A 119 -6.43 21.57 19.91
N SER A 120 -5.62 20.65 20.47
CA SER A 120 -4.63 19.90 19.72
C SER A 120 -4.60 18.42 20.06
N ILE A 121 -4.15 17.65 19.07
CA ILE A 121 -3.83 16.24 19.18
C ILE A 121 -2.40 16.05 18.67
N GLU A 122 -1.61 15.27 19.39
CA GLU A 122 -0.23 14.96 19.03
C GLU A 122 -0.03 13.44 18.98
N LEU A 123 0.56 12.96 17.89
CA LEU A 123 1.09 11.60 17.76
C LEU A 123 2.62 11.67 17.77
N TYR A 124 3.23 11.06 18.77
CA TYR A 124 4.69 10.95 18.84
C TYR A 124 5.11 9.49 18.94
N ILE A 125 6.02 9.05 18.07
CA ILE A 125 6.57 7.69 18.12
C ILE A 125 8.08 7.73 18.30
N GLU A 126 8.52 7.12 19.38
CA GLU A 126 9.91 7.07 19.79
C GLU A 126 10.44 5.63 19.62
N ALA A 127 11.59 5.49 18.98
CA ALA A 127 12.37 4.26 18.99
C ALA A 127 13.57 4.43 19.92
N SER A 128 13.75 3.47 20.84
CA SER A 128 14.96 3.40 21.64
C SER A 128 16.21 3.11 20.76
N PRO A 129 17.41 3.49 21.22
CA PRO A 129 18.65 3.12 20.53
C PRO A 129 18.70 1.60 20.26
N PRO A 130 19.03 1.18 19.03
CA PRO A 130 18.94 -0.22 18.65
C PRO A 130 19.97 -1.08 19.38
N ILE A 131 19.55 -2.27 19.82
CA ILE A 131 20.39 -3.30 20.44
C ILE A 131 20.17 -4.60 19.66
N GLN A 132 21.21 -5.16 19.06
CA GLN A 132 21.14 -6.41 18.27
C GLN A 132 20.03 -6.40 17.20
N ASP A 133 19.98 -5.34 16.39
CA ASP A 133 18.96 -5.12 15.36
C ASP A 133 17.52 -5.12 15.89
N LYS A 134 17.33 -4.78 17.17
CA LYS A 134 16.01 -4.62 17.79
C LYS A 134 15.90 -3.26 18.46
N THR A 135 14.70 -2.72 18.50
CA THR A 135 14.38 -1.49 19.23
C THR A 135 13.06 -1.64 19.96
N ASP A 136 12.96 -1.05 21.15
CA ASP A 136 11.68 -0.81 21.80
C ASP A 136 11.04 0.45 21.22
N LEU A 137 9.74 0.37 20.92
CA LEU A 137 8.93 1.47 20.41
C LEU A 137 8.00 1.99 21.49
N THR A 138 7.90 3.31 21.60
CA THR A 138 6.90 3.98 22.43
C THR A 138 6.05 4.91 21.56
N ILE A 139 4.76 4.61 21.46
CA ILE A 139 3.77 5.39 20.72
C ILE A 139 2.95 6.18 21.74
N ARG A 140 2.94 7.52 21.62
CA ARG A 140 2.16 8.41 22.47
C ARG A 140 1.11 9.15 21.63
N VAL A 141 -0.15 9.07 22.04
CA VAL A 141 -1.24 9.89 21.49
C VAL A 141 -1.74 10.80 22.61
N SER A 142 -1.48 12.09 22.46
CA SER A 142 -1.86 13.13 23.41
C SER A 142 -3.00 13.96 22.85
N ASP A 143 -4.00 14.27 23.68
CA ASP A 143 -5.12 15.14 23.34
C ASP A 143 -5.34 16.20 24.41
N THR A 144 -5.96 17.32 24.04
CA THR A 144 -6.38 18.39 24.98
C THR A 144 -7.89 18.36 25.25
N GLY A 145 -8.50 17.19 25.15
CA GLY A 145 -9.94 16.99 25.28
C GLY A 145 -10.44 17.01 26.72
N ILE A 146 -11.60 16.39 26.93
CA ILE A 146 -12.30 16.38 28.22
C ILE A 146 -11.56 15.63 29.34
N GLY A 147 -10.56 14.82 29.01
CA GLY A 147 -9.85 13.97 29.97
C GLY A 147 -10.72 12.88 30.61
N ILE A 148 -10.13 12.12 31.52
CA ILE A 148 -10.71 10.90 32.11
C ILE A 148 -10.55 10.95 33.63
N LYS A 149 -11.65 10.69 34.36
CA LYS A 149 -11.66 10.61 35.82
C LYS A 149 -10.73 9.48 36.30
N PRO A 150 -9.94 9.66 37.37
CA PRO A 150 -8.98 8.65 37.84
C PRO A 150 -9.59 7.26 38.06
N GLU A 151 -10.81 7.20 38.59
CA GLU A 151 -11.55 5.95 38.82
C GLU A 151 -11.89 5.18 37.53
N SER A 152 -12.05 5.88 36.40
CA SER A 152 -12.34 5.24 35.11
C SER A 152 -11.10 4.81 34.35
N GLN A 153 -9.91 5.36 34.65
CA GLN A 153 -8.70 5.15 33.84
C GLN A 153 -8.25 3.68 33.74
N LYS A 154 -8.55 2.86 34.75
CA LYS A 154 -8.30 1.41 34.68
C LYS A 154 -9.37 0.66 33.90
N LEU A 155 -10.61 1.12 34.00
CA LEU A 155 -11.79 0.48 33.45
C LEU A 155 -11.98 0.76 31.96
N ILE A 156 -11.42 1.85 31.41
CA ILE A 156 -11.56 2.19 29.98
C ILE A 156 -10.96 1.14 29.02
N PHE A 157 -10.12 0.24 29.53
CA PHE A 157 -9.56 -0.85 28.74
C PHE A 157 -10.32 -2.18 28.91
N GLU A 158 -11.35 -2.21 29.75
CA GLU A 158 -12.24 -3.36 29.88
C GLU A 158 -13.33 -3.29 28.79
N ASP A 159 -13.67 -4.45 28.24
CA ASP A 159 -14.61 -4.53 27.13
C ASP A 159 -16.00 -4.00 27.53
N PHE A 160 -16.65 -3.32 26.59
CA PHE A 160 -17.99 -2.75 26.77
C PHE A 160 -18.10 -1.68 27.88
N THR A 161 -16.98 -1.24 28.44
CA THR A 161 -17.02 -0.21 29.48
C THR A 161 -17.16 1.18 28.86
N GLN A 162 -18.25 1.86 29.20
CA GLN A 162 -18.51 3.25 28.83
C GLN A 162 -18.71 4.04 30.13
N GLN A 163 -18.16 5.26 30.21
CA GLN A 163 -18.40 6.11 31.38
C GLN A 163 -19.91 6.43 31.47
N GLU A 164 -20.55 6.04 32.57
CA GLU A 164 -21.99 6.25 32.82
C GLU A 164 -22.39 7.74 32.80
N ASP A 165 -21.44 8.65 33.02
CA ASP A 165 -21.66 10.10 33.15
C ASP A 165 -21.45 10.92 31.86
N GLN A 166 -20.96 10.33 30.76
CA GLN A 166 -20.89 11.08 29.50
C GLN A 166 -22.22 10.98 28.78
N ASP A 167 -22.72 12.11 28.26
CA ASP A 167 -23.86 12.19 27.36
C ASP A 167 -23.70 11.15 26.24
N ASN A 168 -24.25 9.95 26.43
CA ASN A 168 -24.25 8.84 25.47
C ASN A 168 -24.90 9.26 24.14
N ARG A 169 -25.69 10.35 24.18
CA ARG A 169 -26.28 11.00 23.01
C ARG A 169 -25.30 11.88 22.21
N ARG A 170 -24.24 12.41 22.84
CA ARG A 170 -23.30 13.38 22.20
C ARG A 170 -22.03 12.72 21.67
N TYR A 171 -21.51 11.69 22.34
CA TYR A 171 -20.23 11.04 21.97
C TYR A 171 -20.36 9.52 21.81
N GLY A 172 -21.43 9.00 21.20
CA GLY A 172 -21.66 7.55 21.04
C GLY A 172 -20.42 6.72 20.65
N GLY A 173 -20.32 5.49 21.16
CA GLY A 173 -19.26 4.53 20.87
C GLY A 173 -19.65 3.15 21.40
N THR A 174 -18.92 2.09 21.01
CA THR A 174 -19.18 0.71 21.50
C THR A 174 -18.47 0.38 22.80
N GLY A 175 -17.47 1.18 23.19
CA GLY A 175 -16.58 0.83 24.31
C GLY A 175 -15.57 -0.29 23.96
N LEU A 176 -15.56 -0.75 22.71
CA LEU A 176 -14.67 -1.84 22.26
C LEU A 176 -13.29 -1.35 21.82
N GLY A 177 -13.18 -0.11 21.33
CA GLY A 177 -11.95 0.36 20.68
C GLY A 177 -10.70 0.26 21.56
N LEU A 178 -10.77 0.66 22.83
CA LEU A 178 -9.62 0.58 23.75
C LEU A 178 -9.34 -0.84 24.26
N GLY A 179 -10.38 -1.67 24.42
CA GLY A 179 -10.23 -3.10 24.71
C GLY A 179 -9.51 -3.83 23.57
N ILE A 180 -9.92 -3.58 22.32
CA ILE A 180 -9.25 -4.08 21.11
C ILE A 180 -7.78 -3.64 21.08
N VAL A 181 -7.49 -2.36 21.34
CA VAL A 181 -6.10 -1.86 21.41
C VAL A 181 -5.30 -2.62 22.45
N LYS A 182 -5.81 -2.77 23.67
CA LYS A 182 -5.11 -3.50 24.74
C LYS A 182 -4.81 -4.94 24.35
N SER A 183 -5.76 -5.63 23.74
CA SER A 183 -5.57 -7.02 23.33
C SER A 183 -4.59 -7.15 22.16
N ILE A 184 -4.63 -6.26 21.17
CA ILE A 184 -3.64 -6.23 20.07
C ILE A 184 -2.24 -5.95 20.62
N VAL A 185 -2.10 -4.95 21.48
CA VAL A 185 -0.82 -4.58 22.09
C VAL A 185 -0.26 -5.74 22.91
N SER A 186 -1.11 -6.42 23.69
CA SER A 186 -0.71 -7.61 24.45
C SER A 186 -0.26 -8.76 23.53
N LEU A 187 -0.95 -8.97 22.40
CA LEU A 187 -0.57 -9.97 21.39
C LEU A 187 0.79 -9.64 20.73
N MET A 188 1.13 -8.36 20.64
CA MET A 188 2.40 -7.86 20.14
C MET A 188 3.49 -7.75 21.23
N ASP A 189 3.31 -8.45 22.37
CA ASP A 189 4.22 -8.45 23.53
C ASP A 189 4.50 -7.04 24.10
N GLY A 190 3.51 -6.16 23.98
CA GLY A 190 3.56 -4.78 24.44
C GLY A 190 2.70 -4.50 25.68
N ASP A 191 2.66 -3.22 26.05
CA ASP A 191 1.77 -2.71 27.12
C ASP A 191 1.15 -1.37 26.73
N ILE A 192 -0.03 -1.06 27.27
CA ILE A 192 -0.74 0.21 27.07
C ILE A 192 -1.12 0.84 28.41
N ASN A 193 -0.82 2.12 28.56
CA ASN A 193 -1.16 2.91 29.74
C ASN A 193 -1.79 4.26 29.35
N VAL A 194 -2.47 4.89 30.31
CA VAL A 194 -3.06 6.22 30.13
C VAL A 194 -2.70 7.13 31.30
N GLU A 195 -2.36 8.37 31.00
CA GLU A 195 -2.28 9.47 31.95
C GLU A 195 -3.30 10.53 31.54
N SER A 196 -4.23 10.88 32.43
CA SER A 196 -5.31 11.81 32.07
C SER A 196 -5.77 12.64 33.25
N THR A 197 -6.18 13.88 32.97
CA THR A 197 -6.78 14.78 33.97
C THR A 197 -8.05 15.38 33.38
N PRO A 198 -9.20 15.31 34.10
CA PRO A 198 -10.44 15.93 33.64
C PRO A 198 -10.25 17.40 33.26
N GLY A 199 -10.73 17.76 32.07
CA GLY A 199 -10.64 19.09 31.47
C GLY A 199 -9.26 19.50 30.91
N LYS A 200 -8.23 18.64 31.02
CA LYS A 200 -6.89 18.90 30.48
C LYS A 200 -6.50 17.99 29.32
N GLY A 201 -7.21 16.87 29.15
CA GLY A 201 -6.95 15.88 28.11
C GLY A 201 -6.26 14.63 28.62
N SER A 202 -5.75 13.81 27.70
CA SER A 202 -5.20 12.48 27.99
C SER A 202 -3.95 12.20 27.16
N ILE A 203 -3.09 11.33 27.66
CA ILE A 203 -1.94 10.77 26.96
C ILE A 203 -2.05 9.25 27.04
N PHE A 204 -2.28 8.62 25.89
CA PHE A 204 -2.22 7.17 25.75
C PHE A 204 -0.83 6.76 25.30
N THR A 205 -0.19 5.88 26.05
CA THR A 205 1.16 5.38 25.77
C THR A 205 1.11 3.89 25.51
N VAL A 206 1.48 3.48 24.29
CA VAL A 206 1.69 2.09 23.90
C VAL A 206 3.19 1.83 23.82
N THR A 207 3.64 0.73 24.41
CA THR A 207 5.02 0.26 24.32
C THR A 207 5.07 -1.09 23.63
N LEU A 208 5.93 -1.24 22.64
CA LEU A 208 6.21 -2.51 21.96
C LEU A 208 7.68 -2.83 22.15
N LYS A 209 7.99 -4.04 22.58
CA LYS A 209 9.37 -4.42 22.94
C LYS A 209 10.04 -5.20 21.83
N ASN A 210 11.37 -5.13 21.76
CA ASN A 210 12.21 -5.99 20.93
C ASN A 210 11.80 -6.02 19.45
N CYS A 211 11.27 -4.92 18.91
CA CYS A 211 10.82 -4.84 17.52
C CYS A 211 12.02 -4.99 16.59
N GLN A 212 11.97 -5.98 15.71
CA GLN A 212 13.07 -6.31 14.81
C GLN A 212 13.22 -5.23 13.74
N ILE A 213 14.41 -4.64 13.67
CA ILE A 213 14.83 -3.73 12.61
C ILE A 213 15.26 -4.55 11.41
N THR A 214 14.94 -4.08 10.22
CA THR A 214 15.36 -4.71 8.98
C THR A 214 15.88 -3.68 7.99
N ASN A 215 16.85 -4.08 7.19
CA ASN A 215 17.34 -3.31 6.05
C ASN A 215 16.80 -3.87 4.73
N TYR A 216 15.68 -4.60 4.76
CA TYR A 216 15.12 -5.31 3.60
C TYR A 216 15.11 -4.48 2.30
N LEU A 217 14.69 -3.20 2.35
CA LEU A 217 14.70 -2.35 1.16
C LEU A 217 16.10 -1.96 0.68
N LYS A 218 17.10 -1.85 1.57
CA LYS A 218 18.50 -1.68 1.16
C LYS A 218 19.03 -2.95 0.52
N GLU A 219 18.67 -4.12 1.03
CA GLU A 219 19.11 -5.39 0.44
C GLU A 219 18.43 -5.69 -0.89
N GLU A 220 17.14 -5.39 -1.05
CA GLU A 220 16.45 -5.52 -2.34
C GLU A 220 16.88 -4.46 -3.35
N LYS A 221 17.08 -3.21 -2.92
CA LYS A 221 17.67 -2.18 -3.79
C LYS A 221 19.10 -2.55 -4.18
N LEU A 222 19.93 -3.02 -3.24
CA LEU A 222 21.28 -3.46 -3.53
C LEU A 222 21.28 -4.70 -4.43
N LYS A 223 20.36 -5.65 -4.23
CA LYS A 223 20.17 -6.79 -5.15
C LYS A 223 19.70 -6.34 -6.53
N ALA A 224 18.78 -5.39 -6.61
CA ALA A 224 18.32 -4.82 -7.88
C ALA A 224 19.42 -4.04 -8.58
N GLU A 225 20.21 -3.24 -7.85
CA GLU A 225 21.36 -2.48 -8.35
C GLU A 225 22.50 -3.42 -8.77
N ILE A 226 22.82 -4.46 -7.98
CA ILE A 226 23.78 -5.50 -8.36
C ILE A 226 23.28 -6.26 -9.58
N GLN A 227 22.00 -6.60 -9.65
CA GLN A 227 21.43 -7.29 -10.80
C GLN A 227 21.39 -6.40 -12.03
N GLU A 228 21.18 -5.09 -11.88
CA GLU A 228 21.28 -4.10 -12.94
C GLU A 228 22.72 -3.91 -13.41
N LEU A 229 23.70 -3.89 -12.48
CA LEU A 229 25.13 -3.85 -12.78
C LEU A 229 25.63 -5.12 -13.46
N ASP A 230 25.22 -6.32 -12.99
CA ASP A 230 25.48 -7.60 -13.64
C ASP A 230 24.84 -7.60 -15.03
N THR A 231 23.63 -7.06 -15.18
CA THR A 231 22.98 -6.91 -16.49
C THR A 231 23.74 -5.93 -17.38
N ILE A 232 24.34 -4.87 -16.83
CA ILE A 232 25.17 -3.90 -17.56
C ILE A 232 26.53 -4.49 -17.92
N GLU A 233 27.18 -5.28 -17.06
CA GLU A 233 28.43 -5.98 -17.35
C GLU A 233 28.20 -7.11 -18.36
N ILE A 234 27.13 -7.88 -18.23
CA ILE A 234 26.69 -8.86 -19.25
C ILE A 234 26.35 -8.14 -20.55
N LYS A 235 25.73 -6.96 -20.52
CA LYS A 235 25.48 -6.14 -21.71
C LYS A 235 26.77 -5.55 -22.29
N LYS A 236 27.76 -5.15 -21.49
CA LYS A 236 29.07 -4.66 -21.96
C LYS A 236 29.92 -5.78 -22.54
N GLU A 237 29.95 -6.96 -21.93
CA GLU A 237 30.60 -8.15 -22.50
C GLU A 237 29.90 -8.59 -23.79
N LYS A 238 28.56 -8.50 -23.85
CA LYS A 238 27.78 -8.76 -25.08
C LYS A 238 27.87 -7.65 -26.13
N GLU A 239 27.99 -6.38 -25.77
CA GLU A 239 28.17 -5.25 -26.71
C GLU A 239 29.58 -5.22 -27.28
N ILE A 240 30.58 -5.71 -26.54
CA ILE A 240 31.95 -5.90 -27.05
C ILE A 240 32.02 -7.14 -27.97
N THR A 241 31.04 -8.06 -27.93
CA THR A 241 30.97 -9.24 -28.82
C THR A 241 29.91 -9.21 -29.93
N ASN A 242 28.96 -8.26 -29.94
CA ASN A 242 27.88 -8.18 -30.95
C ASN A 242 27.88 -6.90 -31.81
N ALA A 243 29.03 -6.56 -32.40
CA ALA A 243 28.99 -6.07 -33.78
C ALA A 243 28.76 -7.28 -34.72
N ALA A 244 27.60 -7.93 -34.57
CA ALA A 244 27.23 -9.11 -35.36
C ALA A 244 26.97 -8.66 -36.80
N TYR A 245 27.93 -8.96 -37.66
CA TYR A 245 27.84 -8.80 -39.11
C TYR A 245 26.67 -9.65 -39.62
N ILE A 246 25.59 -9.03 -40.09
CA ILE A 246 24.53 -9.77 -40.81
C ILE A 246 25.16 -10.22 -42.13
N SER A 247 25.23 -11.53 -42.38
CA SER A 247 25.75 -12.05 -43.64
C SER A 247 24.85 -11.61 -44.81
N ASN A 248 25.43 -11.42 -46.00
CA ASN A 248 24.65 -11.06 -47.20
C ASN A 248 23.57 -12.11 -47.53
N GLU A 249 23.84 -13.39 -47.25
CA GLU A 249 22.88 -14.49 -47.41
C GLU A 249 21.68 -14.37 -46.45
N CYS A 250 21.90 -13.89 -45.22
CA CYS A 250 20.84 -13.59 -44.26
C CYS A 250 19.99 -12.40 -44.71
N LEU A 251 20.59 -11.36 -45.29
CA LEU A 251 19.87 -10.23 -45.86
C LEU A 251 18.98 -10.63 -47.05
N GLU A 252 19.45 -11.50 -47.94
CA GLU A 252 18.65 -12.00 -49.07
C GLU A 252 17.44 -12.84 -48.62
N ASP A 253 17.65 -13.75 -47.67
CA ASP A 253 16.55 -14.54 -47.09
C ASP A 253 15.50 -13.67 -46.39
N ILE A 254 15.96 -12.60 -45.71
CA ILE A 254 15.09 -11.60 -45.08
C ILE A 254 14.31 -10.84 -46.15
N GLN A 255 14.96 -10.34 -47.20
CA GLN A 255 14.26 -9.62 -48.28
C GLN A 255 13.20 -10.49 -48.97
N ASN A 256 13.46 -11.78 -49.15
CA ASN A 256 12.49 -12.74 -49.68
C ASN A 256 11.30 -12.96 -48.73
N LEU A 257 11.56 -13.07 -47.43
CA LEU A 257 10.52 -13.21 -46.41
C LEU A 257 9.67 -11.95 -46.25
N PHE A 258 10.27 -10.77 -46.45
CA PHE A 258 9.63 -9.46 -46.30
C PHE A 258 8.85 -9.02 -47.55
N SER A 259 8.55 -9.93 -48.48
CA SER A 259 7.70 -9.67 -49.64
C SER A 259 6.24 -10.15 -49.40
N GLY A 260 5.26 -9.41 -49.92
CA GLY A 260 3.84 -9.82 -49.90
C GLY A 260 3.15 -9.69 -48.52
N PRO A 261 2.79 -10.80 -47.82
CA PRO A 261 2.02 -10.75 -46.56
C PRO A 261 2.66 -9.92 -45.44
N TRP A 262 4.00 -9.85 -45.43
CA TRP A 262 4.75 -9.06 -44.46
C TRP A 262 4.50 -7.54 -44.61
N GLU A 263 4.48 -7.04 -45.84
CA GLU A 263 4.21 -5.62 -46.13
C GLU A 263 2.81 -5.19 -45.66
N ALA A 264 1.82 -6.07 -45.88
CA ALA A 264 0.46 -5.85 -45.41
C ALA A 264 0.38 -5.81 -43.87
N PHE A 265 1.09 -6.72 -43.19
CA PHE A 265 1.16 -6.74 -41.73
C PHE A 265 1.92 -5.54 -41.16
N ARG A 266 3.02 -5.13 -41.79
CA ARG A 266 3.80 -3.95 -41.37
C ARG A 266 2.95 -2.68 -41.35
N LEU A 267 2.17 -2.47 -42.41
CA LEU A 267 1.31 -1.30 -42.54
C LEU A 267 0.09 -1.35 -41.61
N ARG A 268 -0.42 -2.55 -41.33
CA ARG A 268 -1.56 -2.78 -40.42
C ARG A 268 -1.34 -4.06 -39.61
N PRO A 269 -0.63 -3.98 -38.47
CA PRO A 269 -0.36 -5.15 -37.65
C PRO A 269 -1.65 -5.73 -37.10
N SER A 270 -1.88 -7.02 -37.37
CA SER A 270 -3.09 -7.75 -36.98
C SER A 270 -2.68 -8.98 -36.17
N PHE A 271 -3.23 -9.12 -34.97
CA PHE A 271 -2.93 -10.26 -34.10
C PHE A 271 -3.22 -11.62 -34.74
N LYS A 272 -4.11 -11.67 -35.74
CA LYS A 272 -4.42 -12.89 -36.49
C LYS A 272 -3.22 -13.40 -37.30
N ASP A 273 -2.33 -12.49 -37.72
CA ASP A 273 -1.21 -12.78 -38.61
C ASP A 273 0.13 -12.94 -37.85
N VAL A 274 0.14 -12.58 -36.56
CA VAL A 274 1.33 -12.69 -35.67
C VAL A 274 1.91 -14.10 -35.60
N PRO A 275 1.13 -15.19 -35.44
CA PRO A 275 1.71 -16.53 -35.34
C PRO A 275 2.48 -16.93 -36.60
N GLN A 276 1.98 -16.57 -37.78
CA GLN A 276 2.66 -16.86 -39.05
C GLN A 276 3.99 -16.11 -39.15
N ILE A 277 4.01 -14.85 -38.71
CA ILE A 277 5.15 -13.94 -38.80
C ILE A 277 6.25 -14.27 -37.78
N SER A 278 5.87 -14.47 -36.53
CA SER A 278 6.82 -14.85 -35.46
C SER A 278 7.50 -16.18 -35.79
N ASN A 279 6.76 -17.17 -36.28
CA ASN A 279 7.33 -18.47 -36.65
C ASN A 279 8.30 -18.36 -37.83
N ALA A 280 8.00 -17.51 -38.83
CA ALA A 280 8.90 -17.32 -39.96
C ALA A 280 10.20 -16.61 -39.56
N LEU A 281 10.13 -15.62 -38.66
CA LEU A 281 11.30 -14.97 -38.08
C LEU A 281 12.13 -15.91 -37.22
N ASP A 282 11.50 -16.76 -36.39
CA ASP A 282 12.20 -17.73 -35.56
C ASP A 282 12.93 -18.79 -36.42
N HIS A 283 12.30 -19.24 -37.51
CA HIS A 283 12.95 -20.15 -38.46
C HIS A 283 14.18 -19.50 -39.14
N LEU A 284 14.07 -18.23 -39.53
CA LEU A 284 15.18 -17.51 -40.15
C LEU A 284 16.31 -17.25 -39.13
N ALA A 285 15.96 -16.94 -37.89
CA ALA A 285 16.90 -16.79 -36.79
C ALA A 285 17.67 -18.08 -36.51
N GLN A 286 17.01 -19.23 -36.56
CA GLN A 286 17.65 -20.55 -36.41
C GLN A 286 18.54 -20.89 -37.61
N LYS A 287 18.11 -20.57 -38.84
CA LYS A 287 18.89 -20.82 -40.05
C LYS A 287 20.22 -20.07 -40.06
N HIS A 288 20.23 -18.84 -39.55
CA HIS A 288 21.39 -17.94 -39.59
C HIS A 288 22.10 -17.77 -38.25
N ASP A 289 21.74 -18.57 -37.24
CA ASP A 289 22.22 -18.46 -35.86
C ASP A 289 22.22 -17.02 -35.32
N ASN A 290 21.15 -16.29 -35.64
CA ASN A 290 21.03 -14.87 -35.33
C ASN A 290 20.15 -14.65 -34.09
N HIS A 291 20.82 -14.40 -32.97
CA HIS A 291 20.16 -14.17 -31.68
C HIS A 291 19.24 -12.94 -31.67
N THR A 292 19.55 -11.90 -32.45
CA THR A 292 18.75 -10.67 -32.50
C THR A 292 17.42 -10.90 -33.23
N LEU A 293 17.43 -11.64 -34.33
CA LEU A 293 16.21 -12.04 -35.04
C LEU A 293 15.31 -12.93 -34.19
N ARG A 294 15.92 -13.85 -33.44
CA ARG A 294 15.20 -14.71 -32.49
C ARG A 294 14.50 -13.89 -31.41
N GLN A 295 15.18 -12.85 -30.91
CA GLN A 295 14.64 -11.96 -29.90
C GLN A 295 13.41 -11.19 -30.43
N PHE A 296 13.45 -10.69 -31.66
CA PHE A 296 12.29 -10.05 -32.28
C PHE A 296 11.12 -11.01 -32.47
N ALA A 297 11.37 -12.27 -32.87
CA ALA A 297 10.33 -13.27 -33.03
C ALA A 297 9.57 -13.54 -31.70
N ILE A 298 10.31 -13.60 -30.58
CA ILE A 298 9.76 -13.79 -29.23
C ILE A 298 8.96 -12.56 -28.81
N GLU A 299 9.52 -11.36 -28.94
CA GLU A 299 8.84 -10.12 -28.51
C GLU A 299 7.53 -9.85 -29.29
N ILE A 300 7.51 -10.17 -30.59
CA ILE A 300 6.30 -10.09 -31.41
C ILE A 300 5.23 -11.08 -30.93
N LYS A 301 5.64 -12.31 -30.57
CA LYS A 301 4.75 -13.36 -30.06
C LYS A 301 4.18 -13.00 -28.69
N ASP A 302 5.03 -12.51 -27.80
CA ASP A 302 4.65 -12.11 -26.45
C ASP A 302 3.66 -10.96 -26.48
N SER A 303 3.90 -9.95 -27.34
CA SER A 303 2.98 -8.82 -27.51
C SER A 303 1.58 -9.26 -27.99
N ALA A 304 1.49 -10.33 -28.79
CA ALA A 304 0.20 -10.90 -29.16
C ALA A 304 -0.48 -11.69 -28.03
N SER A 305 0.30 -12.37 -27.19
CA SER A 305 -0.24 -13.12 -26.05
C SER A 305 -0.80 -12.20 -24.95
N THR A 306 -0.23 -11.00 -24.82
CA THR A 306 -0.66 -9.98 -23.84
C THR A 306 -1.59 -8.92 -24.41
N PHE A 307 -1.94 -9.02 -25.71
CA PHE A 307 -2.72 -8.01 -26.44
C PHE A 307 -2.12 -6.59 -26.38
N ASP A 308 -0.81 -6.49 -26.26
CA ASP A 308 -0.07 -5.23 -26.16
C ASP A 308 0.24 -4.66 -27.55
N VAL A 309 -0.68 -3.84 -28.05
CA VAL A 309 -0.58 -3.20 -29.36
C VAL A 309 0.60 -2.23 -29.42
N GLU A 310 0.88 -1.50 -28.34
CA GLU A 310 1.93 -0.47 -28.34
C GLU A 310 3.32 -1.10 -28.41
N ASN A 311 3.53 -2.19 -27.65
CA ASN A 311 4.78 -2.93 -27.69
C ASN A 311 5.00 -3.63 -29.04
N LEU A 312 3.94 -4.20 -29.63
CA LEU A 312 4.00 -4.81 -30.97
C LEU A 312 4.52 -3.80 -32.01
N HIS A 313 3.99 -2.57 -32.03
CA HIS A 313 4.45 -1.53 -32.97
C HIS A 313 5.90 -1.11 -32.70
N LYS A 314 6.31 -0.97 -31.43
CA LYS A 314 7.68 -0.61 -31.06
C LYS A 314 8.68 -1.69 -31.49
N THR A 315 8.36 -2.95 -31.28
CA THR A 315 9.22 -4.08 -31.67
C THR A 315 9.37 -4.17 -33.20
N ILE A 316 8.28 -3.98 -33.96
CA ILE A 316 8.35 -3.93 -35.43
C ILE A 316 9.26 -2.79 -35.91
N ALA A 317 9.11 -1.58 -35.35
CA ALA A 317 9.93 -0.42 -35.72
C ALA A 317 11.43 -0.60 -35.41
N LYS A 318 11.75 -1.22 -34.25
CA LYS A 318 13.14 -1.55 -33.89
C LYS A 318 13.75 -2.58 -34.85
N MET A 319 12.96 -3.57 -35.24
CA MET A 319 13.40 -4.60 -36.17
C MET A 319 13.66 -4.02 -37.57
N GLU A 320 12.81 -3.12 -38.06
CA GLU A 320 13.03 -2.40 -39.33
C GLU A 320 14.32 -1.61 -39.34
N GLN A 321 14.63 -0.93 -38.23
CA GLN A 321 15.86 -0.18 -38.07
C GLN A 321 17.08 -1.11 -38.05
N TYR A 322 16.97 -2.27 -37.39
CA TYR A 322 18.04 -3.28 -37.35
C TYR A 322 18.31 -3.90 -38.73
N LEU A 323 17.26 -4.15 -39.51
CA LEU A 323 17.36 -4.76 -40.84
C LEU A 323 17.60 -3.76 -41.97
N ASN A 324 17.67 -2.46 -41.66
CA ASN A 324 17.86 -1.37 -42.61
C ASN A 324 16.86 -1.40 -43.78
N LEU A 325 15.61 -1.79 -43.51
CA LEU A 325 14.55 -1.99 -44.51
C LEU A 325 13.83 -0.69 -44.92
N ARG A 326 14.42 0.48 -44.62
CA ARG A 326 13.92 1.78 -45.08
C ARG A 326 14.52 2.10 -46.45
N SER A 327 13.73 1.95 -47.51
CA SER A 327 13.84 2.74 -48.74
C SER A 327 12.74 3.80 -48.74
#